data_AF-A0A495UJM5-F1
#
_entry.id   AF-A0A495UJM5-F1
#
_cell.length_a   1.000
_cell.length_b   1.000
_cell.length_c   1.000
_cell.angle_alpha   90.00
_cell.angle_beta   90.00
_cell.angle_gamma   90.00
#
_symmetry.space_group_name_H-M   'P 1'
#
loop_
_entity.id
_entity.type
_entity.pdbx_description
1 polymer ?
#
loop_
_entity_poly.entity_id
_entity_poly.type
_entity_poly.pdbx_seq_one_letter_code
_entity_poly.pdbx_strand_id
1 'polypeptide(L)'
;MSGEGLEAAIDPTTAEWTAERASSVLRVPTASDDKYSRGVLGVRTGSTRYPGAAVLGVEAAWRTGLGMVRYLGPERAQNLILARRPETVTADGRVQAWLIGSGTDAADRPASEDAALRRILDSDLPVVVDAGALDLAGVGSAPRIVTPHGREHDRLRESIGLAPVGGDADDAARQRAALETARTLGATVLLKGARTIVATPGGWVARVTSGTPWLATAGTGDVLGGIIGAVVAAASVEPVSDTESLGALAATGAWLHGRAATAAADRHGEGGGPITALDITEELPGIVASVLAHRMR
;
A
#
# COMPACT_ATOMS: atom_id res chain seq x y z
N MET A 1 9.34 12.40 37.73
CA MET A 1 7.92 12.30 37.31
C MET A 1 7.89 12.40 35.80
N SER A 2 7.61 11.40 34.99
CA SER A 2 7.48 9.94 35.13
C SER A 2 7.40 9.51 33.67
N GLY A 3 8.51 9.03 33.13
CA GLY A 3 8.62 8.52 31.77
C GLY A 3 8.09 7.11 31.69
N GLU A 4 6.79 6.96 31.87
CA GLU A 4 6.08 5.69 31.72
C GLU A 4 4.95 5.93 30.71
N GLY A 5 5.14 5.46 29.48
CA GLY A 5 4.10 5.61 28.47
C GLY A 5 4.50 5.25 27.05
N LEU A 6 5.28 4.20 26.82
CA LEU A 6 5.28 3.50 25.52
C LEU A 6 5.97 2.12 25.56
N GLU A 7 5.89 1.39 26.67
CA GLU A 7 6.37 -0.01 26.77
C GLU A 7 5.27 -0.95 27.25
N ALA A 8 4.11 -0.90 26.59
CA ALA A 8 3.21 -2.04 26.62
C ALA A 8 3.76 -3.07 25.63
N ALA A 9 4.53 -4.02 26.15
CA ALA A 9 4.98 -5.21 25.43
C ALA A 9 3.76 -5.95 24.83
N ILE A 10 3.52 -5.73 23.54
CA ILE A 10 2.56 -6.51 22.75
C ILE A 10 3.28 -7.81 22.39
N ASP A 11 2.74 -8.93 22.88
CA ASP A 11 3.12 -10.28 22.46
C ASP A 11 3.11 -10.38 20.91
N PRO A 12 4.22 -10.70 20.24
CA PRO A 12 4.32 -10.71 18.78
C PRO A 12 3.66 -11.93 18.11
N THR A 13 2.76 -12.63 18.79
CA THR A 13 1.95 -13.69 18.18
C THR A 13 0.82 -13.10 17.33
N THR A 14 1.14 -12.82 16.06
CA THR A 14 0.22 -12.96 14.93
C THR A 14 -1.20 -12.39 15.08
N ALA A 15 -1.32 -11.20 15.63
CA ALA A 15 -2.64 -10.62 15.89
C ALA A 15 -3.31 -10.12 14.59
N GLU A 16 -4.60 -10.39 14.46
CA GLU A 16 -5.45 -9.82 13.43
C GLU A 16 -5.45 -8.28 13.55
N TRP A 17 -5.40 -7.57 12.42
CA TRP A 17 -5.51 -6.12 12.38
C TRP A 17 -6.98 -5.72 12.50
N THR A 18 -7.27 -4.76 13.38
CA THR A 18 -8.64 -4.39 13.75
C THR A 18 -8.97 -2.96 13.36
N ALA A 19 -10.26 -2.60 13.47
CA ALA A 19 -10.71 -1.23 13.26
C ALA A 19 -10.05 -0.25 14.23
N GLU A 20 -9.85 -0.66 15.49
CA GLU A 20 -9.21 0.17 16.52
C GLU A 20 -7.77 0.48 16.14
N ARG A 21 -7.01 -0.52 15.69
CA ARG A 21 -5.62 -0.34 15.23
C ARG A 21 -5.52 0.47 13.93
N ALA A 22 -6.44 0.24 12.99
CA ALA A 22 -6.52 1.06 11.79
C ALA A 22 -6.84 2.52 12.14
N SER A 23 -7.77 2.74 13.07
CA SER A 23 -8.12 4.07 13.54
C SER A 23 -6.92 4.77 14.15
N SER A 24 -6.10 4.08 14.96
CA SER A 24 -4.93 4.65 15.63
C SER A 24 -3.84 5.16 14.68
N VAL A 25 -3.86 4.72 13.41
CA VAL A 25 -2.91 5.14 12.37
C VAL A 25 -3.44 6.32 11.55
N LEU A 26 -4.74 6.35 11.24
CA LEU A 26 -5.30 7.35 10.34
C LEU A 26 -5.34 8.74 11.00
N ARG A 27 -5.04 9.79 10.24
CA ARG A 27 -5.14 11.18 10.70
C ARG A 27 -6.50 11.78 10.36
N VAL A 28 -7.12 12.45 11.31
CA VAL A 28 -8.30 13.29 11.07
C VAL A 28 -7.82 14.70 10.71
N PRO A 29 -8.23 15.27 9.55
CA PRO A 29 -7.88 16.65 9.23
C PRO A 29 -8.43 17.65 10.26
N THR A 30 -7.67 18.68 10.57
CA THR A 30 -8.05 19.78 11.48
C THR A 30 -8.18 21.10 10.73
N ALA A 31 -8.68 22.14 11.41
CA ALA A 31 -8.83 23.48 10.81
C ALA A 31 -7.49 24.14 10.40
N SER A 32 -6.36 23.67 10.94
CA SER A 32 -5.03 24.17 10.60
C SER A 32 -4.39 23.41 9.43
N ASP A 33 -5.05 22.39 8.89
CA ASP A 33 -4.48 21.57 7.82
C ASP A 33 -4.61 22.23 6.44
N ASP A 34 -3.56 22.04 5.63
CA ASP A 34 -3.53 22.36 4.22
C ASP A 34 -3.26 21.11 3.37
N LYS A 35 -3.25 21.27 2.04
CA LYS A 35 -3.03 20.17 1.09
C LYS A 35 -1.67 19.46 1.24
N TYR A 36 -0.68 20.09 1.88
CA TYR A 36 0.62 19.50 2.16
C TYR A 36 0.65 18.82 3.53
N SER A 37 0.04 19.42 4.55
CA SER A 37 -0.01 18.85 5.91
C SER A 37 -0.91 17.61 6.03
N ARG A 38 -1.74 17.33 5.01
CA ARG A 38 -2.49 16.07 4.87
C ARG A 38 -1.77 15.01 4.03
N GLY A 39 -0.50 15.24 3.68
CA GLY A 39 0.32 14.32 2.91
C GLY A 39 0.16 14.44 1.40
N VAL A 40 1.29 14.37 0.70
CA VAL A 40 1.39 14.41 -0.75
C VAL A 40 2.00 13.10 -1.25
N LEU A 41 1.25 12.34 -2.04
CA LEU A 41 1.72 11.08 -2.63
C LEU A 41 2.26 11.33 -4.04
N GLY A 42 3.52 10.99 -4.27
CA GLY A 42 4.08 10.83 -5.61
C GLY A 42 3.66 9.47 -6.19
N VAL A 43 3.18 9.45 -7.42
CA VAL A 43 2.74 8.23 -8.11
C VAL A 43 3.47 8.12 -9.44
N ARG A 44 4.19 7.01 -9.62
CA ARG A 44 4.82 6.63 -10.88
C ARG A 44 4.48 5.18 -11.20
N THR A 45 3.24 5.01 -11.61
CA THR A 45 2.65 3.73 -12.02
C THR A 45 2.03 3.85 -13.41
N GLY A 46 1.65 2.72 -13.98
CA GLY A 46 1.11 2.60 -15.33
C GLY A 46 2.18 2.63 -16.40
N SER A 47 1.78 2.21 -17.59
CA SER A 47 2.59 2.22 -18.80
C SER A 47 1.73 2.52 -20.01
N THR A 48 2.33 2.63 -21.19
CA THR A 48 1.57 2.74 -22.45
C THR A 48 0.65 1.54 -22.65
N ARG A 49 1.04 0.33 -22.22
CA ARG A 49 0.24 -0.90 -22.35
C ARG A 49 -0.79 -1.05 -21.24
N TYR A 50 -0.44 -0.66 -20.01
CA TYR A 50 -1.30 -0.82 -18.82
C TYR A 50 -1.53 0.51 -18.10
N PRO A 51 -2.14 1.52 -18.75
CA PRO A 51 -2.36 2.82 -18.11
C PRO A 51 -3.44 2.76 -17.02
N GLY A 52 -4.33 1.75 -17.06
CA GLY A 52 -5.42 1.58 -16.10
C GLY A 52 -4.95 1.41 -14.65
N ALA A 53 -3.79 0.78 -14.43
CA ALA A 53 -3.23 0.63 -13.09
C ALA A 53 -2.97 1.99 -12.41
N ALA A 54 -2.51 2.97 -13.19
CA ALA A 54 -2.30 4.33 -12.70
C ALA A 54 -3.63 5.01 -12.33
N VAL A 55 -4.67 4.85 -13.17
CA VAL A 55 -6.00 5.41 -12.92
C VAL A 55 -6.60 4.81 -11.64
N LEU A 56 -6.53 3.49 -11.46
CA LEU A 56 -7.05 2.79 -10.29
C LEU A 56 -6.32 3.19 -9.00
N GLY A 57 -4.98 3.21 -9.02
CA GLY A 57 -4.19 3.61 -7.86
C GLY A 57 -4.41 5.07 -7.47
N VAL A 58 -4.49 5.99 -8.44
CA VAL A 58 -4.76 7.41 -8.18
C VAL A 58 -6.18 7.65 -7.67
N GLU A 59 -7.20 6.98 -8.24
CA GLU A 59 -8.59 7.05 -7.75
C GLU A 59 -8.65 6.62 -6.28
N ALA A 60 -8.02 5.48 -5.95
CA ALA A 60 -8.01 4.93 -4.60
C ALA A 60 -7.27 5.85 -3.62
N ALA A 61 -6.13 6.39 -4.02
CA ALA A 61 -5.35 7.32 -3.21
C ALA A 61 -6.20 8.55 -2.84
N TRP A 62 -6.81 9.23 -3.81
CA TRP A 62 -7.68 10.39 -3.56
C TRP A 62 -8.82 10.09 -2.58
N ARG A 63 -9.42 8.90 -2.66
CA ARG A 63 -10.53 8.49 -1.79
C ARG A 63 -10.11 8.01 -0.41
N THR A 64 -8.80 7.92 -0.13
CA THR A 64 -8.26 7.51 1.17
C THR A 64 -8.00 8.70 2.12
N GLY A 65 -8.12 9.94 1.64
CA GLY A 65 -8.13 11.14 2.50
C GLY A 65 -6.83 11.94 2.55
N LEU A 66 -5.86 11.65 1.68
CA LEU A 66 -4.61 12.42 1.58
C LEU A 66 -4.83 13.85 1.03
N GLY A 67 -3.84 14.72 1.14
CA GLY A 67 -3.89 16.13 0.72
C GLY A 67 -3.76 16.38 -0.77
N MET A 68 -2.78 15.75 -1.43
CA MET A 68 -2.50 15.92 -2.85
C MET A 68 -1.87 14.67 -3.49
N VAL A 69 -2.33 14.29 -4.68
CA VAL A 69 -1.63 13.31 -5.52
C VAL A 69 -0.81 14.04 -6.58
N ARG A 70 0.46 13.66 -6.72
CA ARG A 70 1.35 14.07 -7.80
C ARG A 70 1.65 12.88 -8.71
N TYR A 71 1.18 12.92 -9.95
CA TYR A 71 1.45 11.86 -10.92
C TYR A 71 2.61 12.23 -11.84
N LEU A 72 3.65 11.40 -11.84
CA LEU A 72 4.91 11.62 -12.56
C LEU A 72 5.27 10.39 -13.39
N GLY A 73 4.28 9.79 -14.06
CA GLY A 73 4.44 8.64 -14.97
C GLY A 73 4.22 8.99 -16.45
N PRO A 74 4.00 7.99 -17.31
CA PRO A 74 3.83 8.18 -18.76
C PRO A 74 2.62 9.03 -19.16
N GLU A 75 2.77 9.82 -20.23
CA GLU A 75 1.76 10.79 -20.71
C GLU A 75 0.38 10.16 -21.00
N ARG A 76 0.34 8.95 -21.58
CA ARG A 76 -0.94 8.26 -21.85
C ARG A 76 -1.73 8.04 -20.56
N ALA A 77 -1.07 7.59 -19.50
CA ALA A 77 -1.71 7.37 -18.21
C ALA A 77 -2.06 8.70 -17.53
N GLN A 78 -1.20 9.71 -17.65
CA GLN A 78 -1.47 11.08 -17.18
C GLN A 78 -2.78 11.63 -17.76
N ASN A 79 -2.99 11.54 -19.07
CA ASN A 79 -4.20 12.05 -19.72
C ASN A 79 -5.46 11.33 -19.26
N LEU A 80 -5.38 10.01 -19.06
CA LEU A 80 -6.51 9.22 -18.55
C LEU A 80 -6.82 9.52 -17.08
N ILE A 81 -5.79 9.77 -16.27
CA ILE A 81 -5.95 10.23 -14.89
C ILE A 81 -6.65 11.58 -14.88
N LEU A 82 -6.18 12.57 -15.65
CA LEU A 82 -6.77 13.92 -15.66
C LEU A 82 -8.23 13.92 -16.14
N ALA A 83 -8.62 13.00 -17.02
CA ALA A 83 -10.01 12.82 -17.43
C ALA A 83 -10.92 12.30 -16.30
N ARG A 84 -10.36 11.55 -15.33
CA ARG A 84 -11.09 10.93 -14.21
C ARG A 84 -10.97 11.70 -12.89
N ARG A 85 -9.81 12.30 -12.64
CA ARG A 85 -9.36 13.01 -11.43
C ARG A 85 -8.58 14.27 -11.82
N PRO A 86 -9.26 15.33 -12.28
CA PRO A 86 -8.64 16.57 -12.73
C PRO A 86 -7.89 17.33 -11.62
N GLU A 87 -8.09 16.94 -10.35
CA GLU A 87 -7.40 17.50 -9.18
C GLU A 87 -5.96 16.98 -9.05
N THR A 88 -5.58 15.97 -9.82
CA THR A 88 -4.23 15.38 -9.81
C THR A 88 -3.21 16.33 -10.40
N VAL A 89 -2.13 16.57 -9.66
CA VAL A 89 -1.03 17.45 -10.10
C VAL A 89 -0.05 16.62 -10.94
N THR A 90 0.25 17.06 -12.15
CA THR A 90 1.17 16.35 -13.07
C THR A 90 2.53 17.05 -13.20
N ALA A 91 2.80 17.98 -12.29
CA ALA A 91 4.05 18.72 -12.21
C ALA A 91 4.92 18.21 -11.05
N ASP A 92 6.23 18.28 -11.24
CA ASP A 92 7.22 17.84 -10.26
C ASP A 92 7.23 18.71 -8.99
N GLY A 93 7.80 18.16 -7.91
CA GLY A 93 8.09 18.83 -6.64
C GLY A 93 7.75 17.97 -5.42
N ARG A 94 7.63 18.61 -4.26
CA ARG A 94 7.64 17.93 -2.95
C ARG A 94 6.52 16.89 -2.80
N VAL A 95 6.92 15.68 -2.41
CA VAL A 95 6.06 14.57 -1.96
C VAL A 95 6.51 14.10 -0.57
N GLN A 96 5.69 13.29 0.09
CA GLN A 96 5.98 12.66 1.38
C GLN A 96 6.21 11.16 1.25
N ALA A 97 5.67 10.53 0.21
CA ALA A 97 5.88 9.13 -0.10
C ALA A 97 5.74 8.89 -1.60
N TRP A 98 6.16 7.72 -2.06
CA TRP A 98 6.01 7.27 -3.44
C TRP A 98 5.23 5.97 -3.56
N LEU A 99 4.46 5.84 -4.63
CA LEU A 99 3.92 4.57 -5.13
C LEU A 99 4.49 4.29 -6.52
N ILE A 100 5.11 3.12 -6.70
CA ILE A 100 5.75 2.73 -7.96
C ILE A 100 5.40 1.30 -8.38
N GLY A 101 5.52 1.04 -9.69
CA GLY A 101 5.63 -0.31 -10.25
C GLY A 101 4.35 -0.94 -10.80
N SER A 102 3.18 -0.68 -10.23
CA SER A 102 1.90 -1.18 -10.78
C SER A 102 1.73 -0.78 -12.25
N GLY A 103 1.24 -1.69 -13.10
CA GLY A 103 1.09 -1.46 -14.55
C GLY A 103 2.41 -1.33 -15.34
N THR A 104 3.54 -1.68 -14.74
CA THR A 104 4.83 -1.85 -15.42
C THR A 104 5.23 -3.32 -15.46
N ASP A 105 6.14 -3.68 -16.37
CA ASP A 105 6.76 -5.00 -16.43
C ASP A 105 8.27 -4.80 -16.47
N ALA A 106 9.01 -5.45 -15.57
CA ALA A 106 10.46 -5.34 -15.49
C ALA A 106 11.15 -5.75 -16.80
N ALA A 107 10.60 -6.74 -17.53
CA ALA A 107 11.18 -7.23 -18.78
C ALA A 107 11.10 -6.21 -19.92
N ASP A 108 10.07 -5.37 -19.91
CA ASP A 108 9.78 -4.39 -20.97
C ASP A 108 9.94 -2.93 -20.49
N ARG A 109 10.53 -2.72 -19.30
CA ARG A 109 10.69 -1.39 -18.71
C ARG A 109 11.77 -0.60 -19.49
N PRO A 110 11.45 0.58 -20.04
CA PRO A 110 12.47 1.42 -20.68
C PRO A 110 13.56 1.85 -19.70
N ALA A 111 14.81 1.98 -20.16
CA ALA A 111 15.93 2.39 -19.32
C ALA A 111 15.71 3.74 -18.60
N SER A 112 14.98 4.67 -19.23
CA SER A 112 14.60 5.95 -18.62
C SER A 112 13.62 5.80 -17.46
N GLU A 113 12.68 4.85 -17.58
CA GLU A 113 11.73 4.53 -16.51
C GLU A 113 12.47 3.87 -15.35
N ASP A 114 13.33 2.90 -15.66
CA ASP A 114 14.14 2.20 -14.68
C ASP A 114 15.06 3.15 -13.87
N ALA A 115 15.75 4.06 -14.56
CA ALA A 115 16.56 5.10 -13.92
C ALA A 115 15.72 6.06 -13.05
N ALA A 116 14.48 6.35 -13.43
CA ALA A 116 13.58 7.15 -12.61
C ALA A 116 13.13 6.41 -11.33
N LEU A 117 12.81 5.12 -11.44
CA LEU A 117 12.46 4.28 -10.29
C LEU A 117 13.64 4.15 -9.30
N ARG A 118 14.86 3.93 -9.80
CA ARG A 118 16.06 3.88 -8.96
C ARG A 118 16.31 5.19 -8.22
N ARG A 119 16.16 6.34 -8.88
CA ARG A 119 16.26 7.66 -8.19
C ARG A 119 15.21 7.83 -7.09
N ILE A 120 14.01 7.30 -7.24
CA ILE A 120 12.98 7.31 -6.18
C ILE A 120 13.44 6.43 -5.01
N LEU A 121 13.97 5.24 -5.29
CA LEU A 121 14.47 4.29 -4.29
C LEU A 121 15.76 4.76 -3.59
N ASP A 122 16.53 5.66 -4.20
CA ASP A 122 17.71 6.31 -3.60
C ASP A 122 17.37 7.54 -2.74
N SER A 123 16.08 7.88 -2.58
CA SER A 123 15.65 8.98 -1.71
C SER A 123 15.47 8.54 -0.25
N ASP A 124 15.34 9.51 0.66
CA ASP A 124 15.01 9.26 2.07
C ASP A 124 13.49 9.17 2.33
N LEU A 125 12.68 9.14 1.27
CA LEU A 125 11.21 9.11 1.39
C LEU A 125 10.69 7.67 1.34
N PRO A 126 9.64 7.33 2.09
CA PRO A 126 9.07 6.01 2.05
C PRO A 126 8.46 5.68 0.68
N VAL A 127 8.68 4.44 0.21
CA VAL A 127 8.24 3.97 -1.11
C VAL A 127 7.40 2.70 -0.98
N VAL A 128 6.22 2.69 -1.60
CA VAL A 128 5.42 1.49 -1.85
C VAL A 128 5.82 0.94 -3.21
N VAL A 129 6.41 -0.25 -3.21
CA VAL A 129 6.92 -0.95 -4.40
C VAL A 129 5.99 -2.11 -4.72
N ASP A 130 5.28 -2.02 -5.83
CA ASP A 130 4.31 -3.03 -6.26
C ASP A 130 4.63 -3.63 -7.63
N ALA A 131 4.15 -4.85 -7.84
CA ALA A 131 4.13 -5.58 -9.11
C ALA A 131 5.41 -5.42 -9.93
N GLY A 132 5.33 -4.63 -11.00
CA GLY A 132 6.39 -4.48 -11.98
C GLY A 132 7.71 -4.01 -11.40
N ALA A 133 7.74 -3.27 -10.28
CA ALA A 133 8.97 -2.73 -9.66
C ALA A 133 9.58 -3.64 -8.57
N LEU A 134 9.00 -4.80 -8.29
CA LEU A 134 9.48 -5.70 -7.24
C LEU A 134 10.89 -6.24 -7.50
N ASP A 135 11.35 -6.28 -8.75
CA ASP A 135 12.74 -6.60 -9.12
C ASP A 135 13.75 -5.59 -8.55
N LEU A 136 13.32 -4.36 -8.27
CA LEU A 136 14.14 -3.31 -7.67
C LEU A 136 14.01 -3.25 -6.14
N ALA A 137 13.29 -4.18 -5.51
CA ALA A 137 13.00 -4.14 -4.07
C ALA A 137 14.26 -4.12 -3.18
N GLY A 138 15.38 -4.66 -3.65
CA GLY A 138 16.68 -4.66 -2.95
C GLY A 138 17.60 -3.48 -3.28
N VAL A 139 17.14 -2.49 -4.06
CA VAL A 139 17.97 -1.38 -4.55
C VAL A 139 17.68 -0.09 -3.77
N GLY A 140 18.69 0.76 -3.57
CA GLY A 140 18.56 2.07 -2.93
C GLY A 140 18.39 2.03 -1.42
N SER A 141 18.25 3.20 -0.79
CA SER A 141 18.21 3.38 0.66
C SER A 141 16.82 3.70 1.24
N ALA A 142 15.84 3.99 0.38
CA ALA A 142 14.50 4.40 0.83
C ALA A 142 13.85 3.36 1.77
N PRO A 143 13.23 3.78 2.88
CA PRO A 143 12.31 2.94 3.64
C PRO A 143 11.21 2.45 2.69
N ARG A 144 10.85 1.16 2.73
CA ARG A 144 9.91 0.64 1.72
C ARG A 144 8.97 -0.44 2.21
N ILE A 145 7.80 -0.45 1.58
CA ILE A 145 6.83 -1.53 1.63
C ILE A 145 6.84 -2.23 0.27
N VAL A 146 7.06 -3.53 0.24
CA VAL A 146 6.87 -4.36 -0.97
C VAL A 146 5.55 -5.11 -0.87
N THR A 147 4.77 -5.14 -1.95
CA THR A 147 3.40 -5.70 -1.95
C THR A 147 3.22 -6.93 -2.86
N PRO A 148 4.06 -7.98 -2.79
CA PRO A 148 3.94 -9.11 -3.69
C PRO A 148 2.70 -9.99 -3.41
N HIS A 149 2.13 -10.60 -4.44
CA HIS A 149 1.31 -11.81 -4.28
C HIS A 149 2.20 -13.07 -4.23
N GLY A 150 1.65 -14.26 -3.98
CA GLY A 150 2.42 -15.51 -3.84
C GLY A 150 3.51 -15.73 -4.91
N ARG A 151 3.15 -15.74 -6.21
CA ARG A 151 4.16 -15.94 -7.28
C ARG A 151 5.18 -14.80 -7.42
N GLU A 152 4.81 -13.57 -7.09
CA GLU A 152 5.73 -12.42 -7.09
C GLU A 152 6.71 -12.54 -5.92
N HIS A 153 6.21 -13.04 -4.78
CA HIS A 153 7.00 -13.26 -3.57
C HIS A 153 8.01 -14.38 -3.77
N ASP A 154 7.64 -15.47 -4.42
CA ASP A 154 8.56 -16.55 -4.78
C ASP A 154 9.71 -16.03 -5.67
N ARG A 155 9.40 -15.28 -6.73
CA ARG A 155 10.42 -14.66 -7.60
C ARG A 155 11.31 -13.68 -6.86
N LEU A 156 10.72 -12.85 -5.99
CA LEU A 156 11.47 -11.92 -5.17
C LEU A 156 12.42 -12.66 -4.24
N ARG A 157 11.95 -13.72 -3.57
CA ARG A 157 12.77 -14.57 -2.70
C ARG A 157 13.94 -15.19 -3.44
N GLU A 158 13.70 -15.77 -4.62
CA GLU A 158 14.75 -16.33 -5.45
C GLU A 158 15.80 -15.27 -5.83
N SER A 159 15.37 -14.05 -6.19
CA SER A 159 16.28 -12.96 -6.56
C SER A 159 17.20 -12.49 -5.43
N ILE A 160 16.83 -12.76 -4.18
CA ILE A 160 17.61 -12.42 -2.97
C ILE A 160 18.20 -13.67 -2.29
N GLY A 161 18.25 -14.80 -2.99
CA GLY A 161 18.90 -16.03 -2.52
C GLY A 161 18.12 -16.83 -1.48
N LEU A 162 16.81 -16.60 -1.34
CA LEU A 162 15.92 -17.38 -0.49
C LEU A 162 15.12 -18.41 -1.29
N ALA A 163 14.78 -19.54 -0.68
CA ALA A 163 13.97 -20.57 -1.31
C ALA A 163 12.52 -20.09 -1.52
N PRO A 164 11.87 -20.40 -2.66
CA PRO A 164 10.44 -20.09 -2.85
C PRO A 164 9.58 -20.86 -1.83
N VAL A 165 8.39 -20.34 -1.56
CA VAL A 165 7.45 -20.90 -0.59
C VAL A 165 6.57 -21.97 -1.25
N GLY A 166 6.16 -21.75 -2.50
CA GLY A 166 5.28 -22.63 -3.25
C GLY A 166 3.78 -22.36 -3.01
N GLY A 167 2.94 -22.86 -3.91
CA GLY A 167 1.51 -22.53 -3.97
C GLY A 167 0.62 -23.11 -2.88
N ASP A 168 1.03 -24.23 -2.28
CA ASP A 168 0.22 -24.98 -1.29
C ASP A 168 0.57 -24.63 0.16
N ALA A 169 1.35 -23.57 0.37
CA ALA A 169 1.82 -23.17 1.69
C ALA A 169 0.70 -22.63 2.58
N ASP A 170 0.65 -23.11 3.82
CA ASP A 170 -0.26 -22.59 4.84
C ASP A 170 0.11 -21.17 5.30
N ASP A 171 -0.79 -20.53 6.05
CA ASP A 171 -0.55 -19.17 6.57
C ASP A 171 0.70 -19.07 7.46
N ALA A 172 1.09 -20.15 8.15
CA ALA A 172 2.26 -20.13 9.02
C ALA A 172 3.57 -20.16 8.19
N ALA A 173 3.62 -20.96 7.12
CA ALA A 173 4.72 -20.99 6.17
C ALA A 173 4.84 -19.67 5.41
N ARG A 174 3.71 -19.12 4.92
CA ARG A 174 3.66 -17.80 4.29
C ARG A 174 4.17 -16.70 5.23
N GLN A 175 3.83 -16.77 6.52
CA GLN A 175 4.29 -15.80 7.52
C GLN A 175 5.79 -15.90 7.79
N ARG A 176 6.32 -17.11 7.99
CA ARG A 176 7.76 -17.32 8.15
C ARG A 176 8.53 -16.79 6.94
N ALA A 177 8.03 -17.06 5.74
CA ALA A 177 8.64 -16.59 4.51
C ALA A 177 8.56 -15.06 4.35
N ALA A 178 7.42 -14.44 4.67
CA ALA A 178 7.28 -12.98 4.64
C ALA A 178 8.28 -12.32 5.61
N LEU A 179 8.43 -12.86 6.82
CA LEU A 179 9.36 -12.36 7.82
C LEU A 179 10.83 -12.53 7.41
N GLU A 180 11.20 -13.69 6.87
CA GLU A 180 12.56 -13.93 6.35
C GLU A 180 12.87 -12.97 5.19
N THR A 181 11.90 -12.76 4.30
CA THR A 181 12.04 -11.82 3.17
C THR A 181 12.21 -10.38 3.66
N ALA A 182 11.42 -9.97 4.66
CA ALA A 182 11.50 -8.64 5.26
C ALA A 182 12.88 -8.39 5.88
N ARG A 183 13.41 -9.37 6.62
CA ARG A 183 14.75 -9.32 7.21
C ARG A 183 15.86 -9.21 6.17
N THR A 184 15.81 -10.06 5.14
CA THR A 184 16.84 -10.07 4.08
C THR A 184 16.84 -8.79 3.27
N LEU A 185 15.67 -8.19 3.00
CA LEU A 185 15.56 -6.94 2.25
C LEU A 185 15.78 -5.68 3.11
N GLY A 186 15.60 -5.75 4.42
CA GLY A 186 15.46 -4.55 5.26
C GLY A 186 14.19 -3.74 4.92
N ALA A 187 13.14 -4.41 4.45
CA ALA A 187 11.88 -3.82 3.97
C ALA A 187 10.64 -4.39 4.67
N THR A 188 9.55 -3.63 4.75
CA THR A 188 8.24 -4.18 5.12
C THR A 188 7.69 -5.01 3.97
N VAL A 189 7.27 -6.25 4.25
CA VAL A 189 6.63 -7.13 3.26
C VAL A 189 5.15 -7.23 3.57
N LEU A 190 4.31 -6.82 2.62
CA LEU A 190 2.87 -7.10 2.60
C LEU A 190 2.61 -8.20 1.58
N LEU A 191 2.52 -9.44 2.06
CA LEU A 191 2.26 -10.63 1.26
C LEU A 191 0.76 -10.80 1.04
N LYS A 192 0.30 -10.46 -0.17
CA LYS A 192 -1.11 -10.55 -0.59
C LYS A 192 -1.57 -12.02 -0.59
N GLY A 193 -2.83 -12.25 -0.22
CA GLY A 193 -3.50 -13.55 -0.22
C GLY A 193 -4.87 -13.46 0.45
N ALA A 194 -5.58 -14.58 0.58
CA ALA A 194 -6.88 -14.63 1.27
C ALA A 194 -6.80 -14.04 2.69
N ARG A 195 -5.70 -14.36 3.38
CA ARG A 195 -5.19 -13.58 4.51
C ARG A 195 -3.89 -12.91 4.11
N THR A 196 -3.91 -11.58 4.10
CA THR A 196 -2.70 -10.78 3.87
C THR A 196 -1.84 -10.83 5.13
N ILE A 197 -0.54 -11.01 4.95
CA ILE A 197 0.44 -11.03 6.03
C ILE A 197 1.35 -9.83 5.85
N VAL A 198 1.49 -9.01 6.89
CA VAL A 198 2.43 -7.88 6.91
C VAL A 198 3.54 -8.23 7.88
N ALA A 199 4.80 -8.13 7.45
CA ALA A 199 5.97 -8.40 8.27
C ALA A 199 7.02 -7.28 8.12
N THR A 200 7.67 -6.91 9.21
CA THR A 200 8.79 -5.95 9.21
C THR A 200 10.12 -6.66 9.52
N PRO A 201 11.27 -6.05 9.19
CA PRO A 201 12.59 -6.63 9.46
C PRO A 201 12.82 -6.97 10.95
N GLY A 202 12.30 -6.14 11.86
CA GLY A 202 12.43 -6.27 13.32
C GLY A 202 11.65 -7.45 13.92
N GLY A 203 10.81 -8.14 13.14
CA GLY A 203 10.04 -9.28 13.63
C GLY A 203 8.57 -9.01 13.92
N TRP A 204 8.11 -7.77 13.75
CA TRP A 204 6.69 -7.47 13.89
C TRP A 204 5.90 -8.10 12.75
N VAL A 205 4.74 -8.68 13.08
CA VAL A 205 3.84 -9.31 12.11
C VAL A 205 2.38 -8.97 12.43
N ALA A 206 1.61 -8.65 11.39
CA ALA A 206 0.16 -8.53 11.46
C ALA A 206 -0.52 -9.38 10.37
N ARG A 207 -1.74 -9.83 10.68
CA ARG A 207 -2.63 -10.49 9.71
C ARG A 207 -3.81 -9.60 9.37
N VAL A 208 -4.16 -9.55 8.09
CA VAL A 208 -5.34 -8.83 7.60
C VAL A 208 -6.15 -9.80 6.77
N THR A 209 -7.27 -10.25 7.32
CA THR A 209 -8.19 -11.16 6.64
C THR A 209 -9.01 -10.37 5.62
N SER A 210 -8.97 -10.80 4.36
CA SER A 210 -9.87 -10.28 3.33
C SER A 210 -11.30 -10.55 3.76
N GLY A 211 -12.16 -9.54 3.66
CA GLY A 211 -13.56 -9.69 4.02
C GLY A 211 -14.45 -10.24 2.91
N THR A 212 -13.92 -10.51 1.71
CA THR A 212 -14.71 -11.10 0.60
C THR A 212 -13.83 -11.80 -0.46
N PRO A 213 -14.26 -12.96 -1.00
CA PRO A 213 -13.57 -13.61 -2.12
C PRO A 213 -13.72 -12.86 -3.44
N TRP A 214 -14.70 -11.94 -3.54
CA TRP A 214 -14.94 -11.13 -4.74
C TRP A 214 -13.80 -10.16 -5.07
N LEU A 215 -12.80 -10.03 -4.18
CA LEU A 215 -11.55 -9.32 -4.43
C LEU A 215 -10.64 -9.97 -5.49
N ALA A 216 -10.91 -11.21 -5.89
CA ALA A 216 -10.17 -11.94 -6.92
C ALA A 216 -10.49 -11.46 -8.36
N THR A 217 -10.41 -10.15 -8.59
CA THR A 217 -10.58 -9.50 -9.89
C THR A 217 -9.39 -8.61 -10.22
N ALA A 218 -9.19 -8.29 -11.50
CA ALA A 218 -8.07 -7.48 -11.95
C ALA A 218 -8.14 -6.05 -11.40
N GLY A 219 -6.99 -5.48 -11.06
CA GLY A 219 -6.86 -4.08 -10.64
C GLY A 219 -7.11 -3.81 -9.15
N THR A 220 -7.55 -4.81 -8.36
CA THR A 220 -7.71 -4.63 -6.90
C THR A 220 -6.36 -4.43 -6.20
N GLY A 221 -5.29 -5.03 -6.73
CA GLY A 221 -3.92 -4.76 -6.28
C GLY A 221 -3.49 -3.31 -6.51
N ASP A 222 -3.87 -2.71 -7.64
CA ASP A 222 -3.55 -1.30 -7.94
C ASP A 222 -4.28 -0.36 -6.97
N VAL A 223 -5.54 -0.68 -6.65
CA VAL A 223 -6.33 0.01 -5.62
C VAL A 223 -5.66 -0.10 -4.25
N LEU A 224 -5.23 -1.31 -3.85
CA LEU A 224 -4.49 -1.53 -2.60
C LEU A 224 -3.21 -0.69 -2.54
N GLY A 225 -2.41 -0.66 -3.62
CA GLY A 225 -1.20 0.16 -3.70
C GLY A 225 -1.50 1.65 -3.51
N GLY A 226 -2.57 2.15 -4.14
CA GLY A 226 -3.06 3.52 -3.96
C GLY A 226 -3.46 3.85 -2.52
N ILE A 227 -4.19 2.95 -1.86
CA ILE A 227 -4.60 3.11 -0.46
C ILE A 227 -3.38 3.13 0.46
N ILE A 228 -2.45 2.17 0.32
CA ILE A 228 -1.24 2.13 1.15
C ILE A 228 -0.41 3.38 0.94
N GLY A 229 -0.17 3.79 -0.31
CA GLY A 229 0.57 5.01 -0.63
C GLY A 229 -0.05 6.25 0.02
N ALA A 230 -1.38 6.34 0.02
CA ALA A 230 -2.10 7.44 0.66
C ALA A 230 -1.92 7.46 2.18
N VAL A 231 -2.07 6.31 2.85
CA VAL A 231 -1.87 6.19 4.29
C VAL A 231 -0.43 6.54 4.67
N VAL A 232 0.55 6.04 3.90
CA VAL A 232 1.97 6.35 4.12
C VAL A 232 2.26 7.82 3.93
N ALA A 233 1.78 8.44 2.84
CA ALA A 233 2.00 9.87 2.57
C ALA A 233 1.39 10.76 3.68
N ALA A 234 0.20 10.41 4.17
CA ALA A 234 -0.47 11.16 5.23
C ALA A 234 0.23 11.02 6.59
N ALA A 235 0.78 9.85 6.90
CA ALA A 235 1.56 9.63 8.12
C ALA A 235 2.97 10.27 8.05
N SER A 236 3.55 10.37 6.85
CA SER A 236 4.92 10.84 6.63
C SER A 236 5.05 12.36 6.49
N VAL A 237 4.07 13.11 7.01
CA VAL A 237 4.17 14.58 7.13
C VAL A 237 5.25 14.96 8.13
N GLU A 238 5.39 14.15 9.19
CA GLU A 238 6.61 14.06 9.98
C GLU A 238 7.49 12.95 9.37
N PRO A 239 8.82 13.14 9.27
CA PRO A 239 9.69 12.15 8.65
C PRO A 239 9.53 10.78 9.31
N VAL A 240 9.21 9.76 8.52
CA VAL A 240 9.22 8.37 8.99
C VAL A 240 10.68 7.96 9.18
N SER A 241 11.07 7.76 10.44
CA SER A 241 12.46 7.53 10.83
C SER A 241 12.97 6.11 10.57
N ASP A 242 12.07 5.13 10.37
CA ASP A 242 12.43 3.72 10.21
C ASP A 242 11.41 2.89 9.41
N THR A 243 11.87 1.76 8.87
CA THR A 243 11.04 0.78 8.15
C THR A 243 10.03 0.07 9.06
N GLU A 244 10.23 0.01 10.37
CA GLU A 244 9.35 -0.72 11.29
C GLU A 244 7.97 -0.08 11.36
N SER A 245 7.93 1.25 11.44
CA SER A 245 6.68 2.02 11.47
C SER A 245 5.79 1.81 10.23
N LEU A 246 6.37 1.44 9.08
CA LEU A 246 5.64 1.16 7.84
C LEU A 246 4.73 -0.07 7.95
N GLY A 247 5.01 -1.00 8.86
CA GLY A 247 4.21 -2.21 9.07
C GLY A 247 2.74 -1.89 9.42
N ALA A 248 2.52 -1.00 10.38
CA ALA A 248 1.17 -0.60 10.79
C ALA A 248 0.43 0.18 9.69
N LEU A 249 1.16 0.98 8.90
CA LEU A 249 0.61 1.71 7.76
C LEU A 249 0.15 0.76 6.65
N ALA A 250 0.99 -0.22 6.30
CA ALA A 250 0.68 -1.25 5.32
C ALA A 250 -0.52 -2.11 5.76
N ALA A 251 -0.57 -2.55 7.03
CA ALA A 251 -1.69 -3.30 7.58
C ALA A 251 -2.99 -2.48 7.57
N THR A 252 -2.92 -1.19 7.90
CA THR A 252 -4.06 -0.27 7.83
C THR A 252 -4.58 -0.13 6.40
N GLY A 253 -3.69 0.04 5.41
CA GLY A 253 -4.08 0.11 4.01
C GLY A 253 -4.76 -1.18 3.51
N ALA A 254 -4.19 -2.35 3.83
CA ALA A 254 -4.79 -3.64 3.52
C ALA A 254 -6.16 -3.84 4.18
N TRP A 255 -6.31 -3.37 5.43
CA TRP A 255 -7.56 -3.48 6.17
C TRP A 255 -8.65 -2.61 5.55
N LEU A 256 -8.34 -1.35 5.23
CA LEU A 256 -9.27 -0.44 4.55
C LEU A 256 -9.72 -1.01 3.20
N HIS A 257 -8.78 -1.55 2.42
CA HIS A 257 -9.06 -2.22 1.15
C HIS A 257 -10.03 -3.39 1.32
N GLY A 258 -9.76 -4.30 2.27
CA GLY A 258 -10.62 -5.45 2.54
C GLY A 258 -12.02 -5.06 2.98
N ARG A 259 -12.15 -4.05 3.86
CA ARG A 259 -13.44 -3.55 4.36
C ARG A 259 -14.25 -2.84 3.28
N ALA A 260 -13.60 -2.03 2.44
CA ALA A 260 -14.25 -1.38 1.31
C ALA A 260 -14.76 -2.41 0.29
N ALA A 261 -13.99 -3.46 0.04
CA ALA A 261 -14.42 -4.54 -0.83
C ALA A 261 -15.60 -5.34 -0.26
N THR A 262 -15.63 -5.61 1.05
CA THR A 262 -16.81 -6.21 1.71
C THR A 262 -18.03 -5.32 1.56
N ALA A 263 -17.92 -4.02 1.85
CA ALA A 263 -19.03 -3.09 1.71
C ALA A 263 -19.55 -3.03 0.25
N ALA A 264 -18.64 -3.04 -0.73
CA ALA A 264 -19.01 -3.05 -2.14
C ALA A 264 -19.76 -4.34 -2.50
N ALA A 265 -19.29 -5.49 -2.02
CA ALA A 265 -19.95 -6.77 -2.27
C ALA A 265 -21.33 -6.85 -1.60
N ASP A 266 -21.47 -6.35 -0.37
CA ASP A 266 -22.70 -6.38 0.42
C ASP A 266 -23.85 -5.57 -0.20
N ARG A 267 -23.55 -4.63 -1.12
CA ARG A 267 -24.57 -3.91 -1.92
C ARG A 267 -25.45 -4.83 -2.76
N HIS A 268 -25.02 -6.06 -2.98
CA HIS A 268 -25.74 -7.06 -3.77
C HIS A 268 -26.60 -8.01 -2.91
N GLY A 269 -26.73 -7.76 -1.61
CA GLY A 269 -27.62 -8.51 -0.72
C GLY A 269 -26.90 -9.56 0.13
N GLU A 270 -27.68 -10.42 0.80
CA GLU A 270 -27.16 -11.46 1.69
C GLU A 270 -26.21 -12.42 0.95
N GLY A 271 -24.97 -12.52 1.42
CA GLY A 271 -23.91 -13.32 0.78
C GLY A 271 -22.99 -12.52 -0.16
N GLY A 272 -23.33 -11.26 -0.43
CA GLY A 272 -22.56 -10.36 -1.30
C GLY A 272 -22.63 -10.73 -2.79
N GLY A 273 -21.96 -9.94 -3.63
CA GLY A 273 -21.95 -10.16 -5.07
C GLY A 273 -20.67 -9.68 -5.78
N PRO A 274 -20.60 -9.89 -7.11
CA PRO A 274 -19.44 -9.52 -7.91
C PRO A 274 -19.14 -8.01 -7.82
N ILE A 275 -17.86 -7.68 -7.64
CA ILE A 275 -17.37 -6.30 -7.63
C ILE A 275 -16.23 -6.13 -8.63
N THR A 276 -15.96 -4.88 -8.98
CA THR A 276 -14.80 -4.43 -9.74
C THR A 276 -13.92 -3.52 -8.89
N ALA A 277 -12.71 -3.21 -9.38
CA ALA A 277 -11.76 -2.39 -8.65
C ALA A 277 -12.31 -1.00 -8.27
N LEU A 278 -13.11 -0.37 -9.14
CA LEU A 278 -13.67 0.96 -8.86
C LEU A 278 -14.77 0.91 -7.80
N ASP A 279 -15.53 -0.18 -7.68
CA ASP A 279 -16.54 -0.33 -6.62
C ASP A 279 -15.87 -0.29 -5.23
N ILE A 280 -14.68 -0.89 -5.10
CA ILE A 280 -13.88 -0.80 -3.86
C ILE A 280 -13.53 0.66 -3.57
N THR A 281 -13.09 1.41 -4.59
CA THR A 281 -12.76 2.82 -4.40
C THR A 281 -13.97 3.62 -3.95
N GLU A 282 -15.16 3.32 -4.48
CA GLU A 282 -16.39 4.02 -4.13
C GLU A 282 -16.73 3.97 -2.64
N GLU A 283 -16.47 2.83 -2.00
CA GLU A 283 -16.77 2.61 -0.58
C GLU A 283 -15.72 3.20 0.38
N LEU A 284 -14.51 3.50 -0.11
CA LEU A 284 -13.39 3.94 0.74
C LEU A 284 -13.73 5.14 1.65
N PRO A 285 -14.34 6.24 1.18
CA PRO A 285 -14.63 7.38 2.04
C PRO A 285 -15.55 7.03 3.21
N GLY A 286 -16.54 6.16 2.97
CA GLY A 286 -17.47 5.69 4.01
C GLY A 286 -16.77 4.82 5.04
N ILE A 287 -15.88 3.92 4.60
CA ILE A 287 -15.07 3.09 5.49
C ILE A 287 -14.11 3.94 6.34
N VAL A 288 -13.39 4.89 5.74
CA VAL A 288 -12.48 5.79 6.46
C VAL A 288 -13.25 6.59 7.52
N ALA A 289 -14.41 7.16 7.17
CA ALA A 289 -15.26 7.88 8.12
C ALA A 289 -15.73 7.00 9.28
N SER A 290 -16.17 5.77 8.99
CA SER A 290 -16.63 4.81 10.01
C SER A 290 -15.53 4.42 11.01
N VAL A 291 -14.31 4.21 10.51
CA VAL A 291 -13.15 3.88 11.34
C VAL A 291 -12.76 5.06 12.23
N LEU A 292 -12.71 6.27 11.68
CA LEU A 292 -12.35 7.46 12.45
C LEU A 292 -13.40 7.79 13.52
N ALA A 293 -14.69 7.50 13.26
CA ALA A 293 -15.75 7.66 14.26
C ALA A 293 -15.60 6.72 15.47
N HIS A 294 -14.88 5.60 15.37
CA HIS A 294 -14.59 4.73 16.51
C HIS A 294 -13.66 5.37 17.55
N ARG A 295 -12.81 6.34 17.15
CA ARG A 295 -11.94 7.07 18.09
C ARG A 295 -12.66 8.11 18.93
N MET A 296 -13.85 8.54 18.50
CA MET A 296 -14.61 9.60 19.17
C MET A 296 -15.62 9.07 20.18
N ARG A 297 -15.70 7.74 20.35
CA ARG A 297 -16.53 7.06 21.35
C ARG A 297 -15.64 6.51 22.45
#